data_AF-A0A7S1SI02-F1
#
_entry.id   AF-A0A7S1SI02-F1
#
_cell.length_a   1.000
_cell.length_b   1.000
_cell.length_c   1.000
_cell.angle_alpha   90.00
_cell.angle_beta   90.00
_cell.angle_gamma   90.00
#
_symmetry.space_group_name_H-M   'P 1'
#
loop_
_entity.id
_entity.type
_entity.pdbx_description
1 polymer ?
#
loop_
_entity_poly.entity_id
_entity_poly.type
_entity_poly.pdbx_seq_one_letter_code
_entity_poly.pdbx_strand_id
1 'polypeptide(L)'
;VCVCVCVTQLTDSPLSCRTPPGAAVTVLDKEPQPPPMPHNELLLGVLGGSLPFNVDAEVFGAILALVSGIFGAIYITSAGMTRPKMEFSSFMWLLFLSHTILYTLSLVLLQMVSGQPVGAALTMGADPHTGLFGWTSSHNIRATVMMGPVGTIFGMCCYIAVMKYLDSVVVSVAMLSEPFVGVATGVLLHVSTWPGLFGWIGSVVSVFGALIVILGTHRKSVSAIVSQQQQQL
;
A
#
# COMPACT_ATOMS: atom_id res chain seq x y z
N VAL A 1 -1.43 -1.95 -4.08
CA VAL A 1 -0.73 -1.80 -2.77
C VAL A 1 0.10 -0.51 -2.71
N CYS A 2 1.17 -0.33 -3.51
CA CYS A 2 1.99 0.91 -3.45
C CYS A 2 1.27 2.22 -3.86
N VAL A 3 0.30 2.17 -4.78
CA VAL A 3 -0.45 3.39 -5.19
C VAL A 3 -1.35 3.92 -4.06
N CYS A 4 -1.92 3.05 -3.21
CA CYS A 4 -2.68 3.49 -2.04
C CYS A 4 -1.79 4.15 -0.98
N VAL A 5 -0.56 3.66 -0.80
CA VAL A 5 0.40 4.24 0.17
C VAL A 5 0.89 5.62 -0.28
N CYS A 6 0.96 5.86 -1.59
CA CYS A 6 1.40 7.15 -2.12
C CYS A 6 0.33 8.26 -1.96
N VAL A 7 -0.96 7.91 -1.98
CA VAL A 7 -2.05 8.89 -1.78
C VAL A 7 -2.16 9.33 -0.31
N THR A 8 -1.86 8.45 0.64
CA THR A 8 -1.87 8.81 2.09
C THR A 8 -0.67 9.64 2.53
N GLN A 9 0.46 9.58 1.81
CA GLN A 9 1.67 10.34 2.16
C GLN A 9 1.66 11.81 1.69
N LEU A 10 0.71 12.21 0.84
CA LEU A 10 0.59 13.59 0.36
C LEU A 10 -0.06 14.55 1.37
N THR A 11 -0.47 14.07 2.55
CA THR A 11 -1.20 14.86 3.57
C THR A 11 -0.44 15.14 4.87
N ASP A 12 0.77 14.60 5.08
CA ASP A 12 1.49 14.80 6.35
C ASP A 12 2.55 15.92 6.26
N SER A 13 2.24 17.07 6.86
CA SER A 13 3.23 18.12 7.17
C SER A 13 3.83 17.89 8.56
N PRO A 14 5.14 18.06 8.79
CA PRO A 14 5.71 17.96 10.14
C PRO A 14 5.80 19.35 10.79
N LEU A 15 5.05 19.57 11.88
CA LEU A 15 5.38 20.63 12.84
C LEU A 15 6.16 20.05 14.02
N SER A 16 7.40 20.52 14.11
CA SER A 16 8.30 20.39 15.25
C SER A 16 7.63 20.89 16.53
N CYS A 17 7.60 20.07 17.59
CA CYS A 17 7.37 20.55 18.94
C CYS A 17 8.12 19.70 19.98
N ARG A 18 8.91 20.40 20.78
CA ARG A 18 9.70 19.91 21.92
C ARG A 18 8.93 20.29 23.19
N THR A 19 8.51 19.34 24.04
CA THR A 19 8.05 19.61 25.42
C THR A 19 8.08 18.35 26.33
N PRO A 20 8.11 18.51 27.68
CA PRO A 20 8.70 17.60 28.68
C PRO A 20 7.69 16.59 29.30
N PRO A 21 8.09 15.69 30.24
CA PRO A 21 7.35 14.48 30.54
C PRO A 21 6.29 14.68 31.65
N GLY A 22 5.09 14.16 31.41
CA GLY A 22 4.11 13.84 32.46
C GLY A 22 2.71 14.43 32.27
N ALA A 23 1.82 13.68 31.60
CA ALA A 23 0.35 13.64 31.76
C ALA A 23 -0.21 12.90 30.52
N ALA A 24 -0.56 11.60 30.62
CA ALA A 24 -1.92 11.11 30.83
C ALA A 24 -2.97 11.64 29.83
N VAL A 25 -3.27 10.79 28.84
CA VAL A 25 -4.53 10.63 28.06
C VAL A 25 -5.48 11.83 28.06
N THR A 26 -5.46 12.63 26.99
CA THR A 26 -6.63 13.36 26.47
C THR A 26 -6.38 13.84 25.04
N VAL A 27 -7.31 13.50 24.15
CA VAL A 27 -7.69 14.22 22.91
C VAL A 27 -6.59 14.37 21.84
N LEU A 28 -6.74 13.59 20.75
CA LEU A 28 -6.18 13.92 19.44
C LEU A 28 -6.76 15.26 19.00
N ASP A 29 -6.01 16.34 19.21
CA ASP A 29 -6.30 17.65 18.64
C ASP A 29 -6.23 17.56 17.12
N LYS A 30 -7.41 17.64 16.49
CA LYS A 30 -7.61 17.80 15.06
C LYS A 30 -7.30 19.25 14.72
N GLU A 31 -6.31 19.50 13.86
CA GLU A 31 -6.01 20.86 13.37
C GLU A 31 -7.25 21.51 12.70
N PRO A 32 -7.38 22.85 12.75
CA PRO A 32 -8.52 23.58 12.21
C PRO A 32 -8.65 23.40 10.69
N GLN A 33 -9.84 23.05 10.22
CA GLN A 33 -10.09 22.89 8.79
C GLN A 33 -10.00 24.23 8.03
N PRO A 34 -9.38 24.26 6.82
CA PRO A 34 -9.49 25.39 5.91
C PRO A 34 -10.93 25.55 5.40
N PRO A 35 -11.34 26.78 4.98
CA PRO A 35 -12.72 27.11 4.67
C PRO A 35 -13.32 26.21 3.57
N PRO A 36 -14.63 25.91 3.65
CA PRO A 36 -15.28 24.95 2.76
C PRO A 36 -15.31 25.47 1.32
N MET A 37 -14.69 24.74 0.40
CA MET A 37 -14.98 24.89 -1.02
C MET A 37 -16.36 24.27 -1.33
N PRO A 38 -17.12 24.86 -2.28
CA PRO A 38 -18.48 24.44 -2.59
C PRO A 38 -18.50 23.04 -3.25
N HIS A 39 -18.86 22.01 -2.48
CA HIS A 39 -18.94 20.60 -2.85
C HIS A 39 -20.38 20.15 -3.17
N ASN A 40 -21.08 20.83 -4.07
CA ASN A 40 -22.51 20.55 -4.27
C ASN A 40 -22.89 19.78 -5.54
N GLU A 41 -21.96 19.30 -6.37
CA GLU A 41 -22.37 18.72 -7.68
C GLU A 41 -21.68 17.39 -8.08
N LEU A 42 -20.89 16.75 -7.22
CA LEU A 42 -20.28 15.44 -7.57
C LEU A 42 -20.77 14.26 -6.71
N LEU A 43 -21.38 14.52 -5.55
CA LEU A 43 -21.75 13.48 -4.57
C LEU A 43 -23.27 13.31 -4.40
N LEU A 44 -24.10 13.96 -5.20
CA LEU A 44 -25.57 13.89 -5.15
C LEU A 44 -26.15 12.83 -6.14
N GLY A 45 -25.35 11.85 -6.55
CA GLY A 45 -25.75 10.86 -7.55
C GLY A 45 -25.93 9.42 -7.04
N VAL A 46 -25.32 9.02 -5.92
CA VAL A 46 -25.24 7.57 -5.58
C VAL A 46 -25.37 7.32 -4.08
N LEU A 47 -26.58 7.49 -3.54
CA LEU A 47 -27.03 7.07 -2.19
C LEU A 47 -27.00 8.20 -1.13
N GLY A 48 -28.17 8.82 -0.99
CA GLY A 48 -28.47 9.74 0.10
C GLY A 48 -28.66 9.03 1.44
N GLY A 49 -28.19 9.69 2.49
CA GLY A 49 -28.45 9.34 3.89
C GLY A 49 -27.50 10.08 4.82
N SER A 50 -27.98 11.14 5.45
CA SER A 50 -27.22 11.98 6.39
C SER A 50 -27.12 11.34 7.78
N LEU A 51 -25.90 10.99 8.21
CA LEU A 51 -25.57 10.63 9.59
C LEU A 51 -24.36 11.45 10.10
N PRO A 52 -24.34 11.85 11.38
CA PRO A 52 -23.39 12.83 11.92
C PRO A 52 -22.10 12.18 12.44
N PHE A 53 -21.32 11.58 11.53
CA PHE A 53 -19.90 11.26 11.72
C PHE A 53 -19.18 11.68 10.43
N ASN A 54 -17.88 11.97 10.47
CA ASN A 54 -17.07 12.12 9.25
C ASN A 54 -16.82 10.73 8.59
N VAL A 55 -17.85 9.88 8.57
CA VAL A 55 -17.86 8.50 8.08
C VAL A 55 -17.57 8.44 6.59
N ASP A 56 -17.87 9.50 5.83
CA ASP A 56 -17.75 9.46 4.38
C ASP A 56 -16.31 9.22 3.93
N ALA A 57 -15.33 9.88 4.56
CA ALA A 57 -13.92 9.71 4.21
C ALA A 57 -13.35 8.35 4.69
N GLU A 58 -13.72 7.92 5.89
CA GLU A 58 -13.24 6.64 6.45
C GLU A 58 -13.85 5.44 5.71
N VAL A 59 -15.15 5.48 5.44
CA VAL A 59 -15.85 4.45 4.66
C VAL A 59 -15.34 4.43 3.23
N PHE A 60 -15.13 5.59 2.61
CA PHE A 60 -14.53 5.68 1.27
C PHE A 60 -13.12 5.07 1.25
N GLY A 61 -12.29 5.41 2.23
CA GLY A 61 -10.96 4.82 2.39
C GLY A 61 -11.00 3.30 2.57
N ALA A 62 -11.95 2.79 3.38
CA ALA A 62 -12.14 1.37 3.59
C ALA A 62 -12.57 0.64 2.30
N ILE A 63 -13.49 1.21 1.52
CA ILE A 63 -13.92 0.65 0.23
C ILE A 63 -12.74 0.63 -0.74
N LEU A 64 -11.99 1.72 -0.85
CA LEU A 64 -10.79 1.77 -1.70
C LEU A 64 -9.74 0.75 -1.26
N ALA A 65 -9.55 0.54 0.03
CA ALA A 65 -8.64 -0.47 0.55
C ALA A 65 -9.08 -1.89 0.16
N LEU A 66 -10.37 -2.20 0.28
CA LEU A 66 -10.92 -3.50 -0.14
C LEU A 66 -10.75 -3.73 -1.64
N VAL A 67 -11.10 -2.73 -2.46
CA VAL A 67 -10.94 -2.79 -3.92
C VAL A 67 -9.47 -3.00 -4.28
N SER A 68 -8.55 -2.24 -3.67
CA SER A 68 -7.10 -2.38 -3.87
C SER A 68 -6.60 -3.78 -3.48
N GLY A 69 -7.15 -4.38 -2.42
CA GLY A 69 -6.88 -5.76 -2.01
C GLY A 69 -7.29 -6.78 -3.06
N ILE A 70 -8.50 -6.65 -3.63
CA ILE A 70 -8.99 -7.54 -4.70
C ILE A 70 -8.11 -7.43 -5.94
N PHE A 71 -7.82 -6.21 -6.42
CA PHE A 71 -6.93 -6.00 -7.56
C PHE A 71 -5.51 -6.51 -7.29
N GLY A 72 -5.00 -6.36 -6.07
CA GLY A 72 -3.72 -6.91 -5.64
C GLY A 72 -3.67 -8.44 -5.72
N ALA A 73 -4.72 -9.11 -5.25
CA ALA A 73 -4.83 -10.57 -5.31
C ALA A 73 -4.92 -11.09 -6.75
N ILE A 74 -5.71 -10.43 -7.60
CA ILE A 74 -5.79 -10.73 -9.04
C ILE A 74 -4.41 -10.57 -9.68
N TYR A 75 -3.73 -9.45 -9.43
CA TYR A 75 -2.39 -9.20 -9.95
C TYR A 75 -1.40 -10.29 -9.54
N ILE A 76 -1.31 -10.65 -8.25
CA ILE A 76 -0.38 -11.68 -7.78
C ILE A 76 -0.66 -13.01 -8.47
N THR A 77 -1.93 -13.39 -8.60
CA THR A 77 -2.34 -14.64 -9.24
C THR A 77 -1.98 -14.65 -10.74
N SER A 78 -2.30 -13.58 -11.47
CA SER A 78 -1.95 -13.44 -12.89
C SER A 78 -0.44 -13.35 -13.13
N ALA A 79 0.29 -12.67 -12.23
CA ALA A 79 1.73 -12.56 -12.27
C ALA A 79 2.39 -13.93 -12.11
N GLY A 80 1.96 -14.76 -11.15
CA GLY A 80 2.49 -16.10 -10.97
C GLY A 80 2.28 -17.03 -12.17
N MET A 81 1.19 -16.88 -12.92
CA MET A 81 0.95 -17.65 -14.15
C MET A 81 1.83 -17.22 -15.32
N THR A 82 2.18 -15.93 -15.38
CA THR A 82 2.92 -15.33 -16.50
C THR A 82 4.42 -15.37 -16.27
N ARG A 83 4.85 -15.18 -15.02
CA ARG A 83 6.24 -15.09 -14.60
C ARG A 83 7.14 -16.25 -15.04
N PRO A 84 6.74 -17.54 -15.00
CA PRO A 84 7.60 -18.64 -15.42
C PRO A 84 7.83 -18.70 -16.93
N LYS A 85 7.01 -18.01 -17.73
CA LYS A 85 7.08 -18.01 -19.21
C LYS A 85 7.96 -16.89 -19.77
N MET A 86 8.39 -15.95 -18.93
CA MET A 86 9.11 -14.74 -19.36
C MET A 86 10.44 -14.58 -18.61
N GLU A 87 11.40 -13.96 -19.26
CA GLU A 87 12.64 -13.53 -18.59
C GLU A 87 12.34 -12.46 -17.54
N PHE A 88 13.13 -12.47 -16.46
CA PHE A 88 12.94 -11.55 -15.32
C PHE A 88 13.02 -10.08 -15.74
N SER A 89 14.00 -9.75 -16.59
CA SER A 89 14.23 -8.37 -17.06
C SER A 89 13.03 -7.83 -17.84
N SER A 90 12.54 -8.60 -18.81
CA SER A 90 11.37 -8.21 -19.63
C SER A 90 10.11 -8.03 -18.79
N PHE A 91 9.88 -8.92 -17.81
CA PHE A 91 8.75 -8.80 -16.89
C PHE A 91 8.83 -7.51 -16.05
N MET A 92 10.02 -7.16 -15.54
CA MET A 92 10.22 -5.94 -14.76
C MET A 92 9.98 -4.68 -15.58
N TRP A 93 10.49 -4.62 -16.81
CA TRP A 93 10.28 -3.46 -17.69
C TRP A 93 8.78 -3.24 -17.97
N LEU A 94 8.03 -4.29 -18.25
CA LEU A 94 6.58 -4.21 -18.45
C LEU A 94 5.86 -3.74 -17.18
N LEU A 95 6.30 -4.21 -16.02
CA LEU A 95 5.75 -3.76 -14.74
C LEU A 95 6.02 -2.27 -14.50
N PHE A 96 7.26 -1.81 -14.63
CA PHE A 96 7.59 -0.39 -14.46
C PHE A 96 6.86 0.51 -15.47
N LEU A 97 6.76 0.07 -16.72
CA LEU A 97 6.02 0.80 -17.76
C LEU A 97 4.54 0.89 -17.42
N SER A 98 3.90 -0.24 -17.05
CA SER A 98 2.48 -0.24 -16.65
C SER A 98 2.22 0.62 -15.41
N HIS A 99 3.13 0.59 -14.42
CA HIS A 99 3.04 1.44 -13.24
C HIS A 99 3.15 2.92 -13.59
N THR A 100 4.07 3.29 -14.49
CA THR A 100 4.25 4.67 -14.96
C THR A 100 3.00 5.16 -15.68
N ILE A 101 2.40 4.34 -16.55
CA ILE A 101 1.14 4.68 -17.24
C ILE A 101 0.00 4.86 -16.24
N LEU A 102 -0.19 3.92 -15.31
CA LEU A 102 -1.26 4.01 -14.30
C LEU A 102 -1.07 5.20 -13.38
N TYR A 103 0.16 5.49 -12.97
CA TYR A 103 0.48 6.66 -12.15
C TYR A 103 0.16 7.95 -12.91
N THR A 104 0.61 8.07 -14.16
CA THR A 104 0.30 9.23 -15.01
C THR A 104 -1.20 9.40 -15.21
N LEU A 105 -1.93 8.30 -15.49
CA LEU A 105 -3.39 8.32 -15.61
C LEU A 105 -4.05 8.78 -14.31
N SER A 106 -3.58 8.32 -13.14
CA SER A 106 -4.12 8.72 -11.85
C SER A 106 -3.94 10.22 -11.59
N LEU A 107 -2.81 10.81 -11.99
CA LEU A 107 -2.58 12.25 -11.90
C LEU A 107 -3.51 13.03 -12.84
N VAL A 108 -3.70 12.56 -14.07
CA VAL A 108 -4.63 13.17 -15.03
C VAL A 108 -6.07 13.10 -14.54
N LEU A 109 -6.49 11.97 -13.97
CA LEU A 109 -7.83 11.83 -13.39
C LEU A 109 -8.02 12.76 -12.18
N LEU A 110 -7.02 12.84 -11.29
CA LEU A 110 -7.07 13.76 -10.16
C LEU A 110 -7.19 15.21 -10.62
N GLN A 111 -6.49 15.58 -11.69
CA GLN A 111 -6.61 16.91 -12.31
C GLN A 111 -8.03 17.16 -12.85
N MET A 112 -8.60 16.20 -13.59
CA MET A 112 -9.96 16.33 -14.14
C MET A 112 -11.01 16.50 -13.06
N VAL A 113 -10.85 15.83 -11.91
CA VAL A 113 -11.79 15.90 -10.78
C VAL A 113 -11.59 17.16 -9.93
N SER A 114 -10.35 17.58 -9.71
CA SER A 114 -10.03 18.76 -8.88
C SER A 114 -10.20 20.09 -9.60
N GLY A 115 -10.23 20.10 -10.94
CA GLY A 115 -10.39 21.31 -11.75
C GLY A 115 -9.20 22.27 -11.68
N GLN A 116 -8.11 21.90 -11.00
CA GLN A 116 -6.91 22.72 -10.87
C GLN A 116 -5.98 22.51 -12.08
N PRO A 117 -5.40 23.57 -12.66
CA PRO A 117 -4.44 23.44 -13.76
C PRO A 117 -3.14 22.78 -13.27
N VAL A 118 -2.57 21.87 -14.09
CA VAL A 118 -1.34 21.09 -13.76
C VAL A 118 -0.20 21.98 -13.27
N GLY A 119 -0.03 23.16 -13.86
CA GLY A 119 1.05 24.08 -13.50
C GLY A 119 0.94 24.69 -12.09
N ALA A 120 -0.24 24.62 -11.45
CA ALA A 120 -0.43 25.05 -10.06
C ALA A 120 -0.15 23.92 -9.04
N ALA A 121 -0.34 22.66 -9.44
CA ALA A 121 -0.14 21.49 -8.57
C ALA A 121 1.23 20.81 -8.75
N LEU A 122 1.83 20.93 -9.94
CA LEU A 122 3.12 20.34 -10.30
C LEU A 122 3.99 21.41 -10.96
N THR A 123 4.76 22.10 -10.13
CA THR A 123 5.81 23.01 -10.59
C THR A 123 7.02 22.20 -11.01
N MET A 124 7.74 22.63 -12.06
CA MET A 124 9.01 22.01 -12.49
C MET A 124 10.19 22.39 -11.55
N GLY A 125 9.93 22.53 -10.26
CA GLY A 125 10.89 22.95 -9.24
C GLY A 125 11.35 21.81 -8.33
N ALA A 126 12.36 22.11 -7.52
CA ALA A 126 12.80 21.26 -6.40
C ALA A 126 12.10 21.63 -5.07
N ASP A 127 10.98 22.35 -5.15
CA ASP A 127 10.15 22.69 -3.99
C ASP A 127 9.55 21.40 -3.39
N PRO A 128 9.76 21.11 -2.10
CA PRO A 128 9.25 19.90 -1.44
C PRO A 128 7.74 19.67 -1.57
N HIS A 129 6.94 20.73 -1.73
CA HIS A 129 5.49 20.64 -1.66
C HIS A 129 4.79 20.64 -3.01
N THR A 130 5.35 21.33 -4.00
CA THR A 130 4.72 21.49 -5.33
C THR A 130 5.60 21.01 -6.48
N GLY A 131 6.88 20.75 -6.20
CA GLY A 131 7.89 20.47 -7.21
C GLY A 131 7.91 19.01 -7.64
N LEU A 132 7.98 18.78 -8.96
CA LEU A 132 8.23 17.44 -9.52
C LEU A 132 9.55 16.83 -8.99
N PHE A 133 10.54 17.68 -8.69
CA PHE A 133 11.81 17.28 -8.09
C PHE A 133 11.87 17.56 -6.59
N GLY A 134 10.75 17.82 -5.91
CA GLY A 134 10.70 18.08 -4.46
C GLY A 134 11.28 16.94 -3.61
N TRP A 135 11.28 15.72 -4.14
CA TRP A 135 11.93 14.56 -3.53
C TRP A 135 13.46 14.67 -3.45
N THR A 136 14.09 15.53 -4.25
CA THR A 136 15.54 15.81 -4.21
C THR A 136 15.95 16.78 -3.11
N SER A 137 14.98 17.38 -2.40
CA SER A 137 15.27 18.27 -1.29
C SER A 137 16.05 17.55 -0.19
N SER A 138 17.06 18.23 0.37
CA SER A 138 17.99 17.67 1.36
C SER A 138 17.30 17.12 2.60
N HIS A 139 16.13 17.66 2.95
CA HIS A 139 15.33 17.21 4.08
C HIS A 139 14.64 15.86 3.81
N ASN A 140 14.19 15.61 2.57
CA ASN A 140 13.36 14.46 2.23
C ASN A 140 14.15 13.33 1.55
N ILE A 141 15.31 13.62 0.99
CA ILE A 141 16.09 12.67 0.18
C ILE A 141 16.36 11.34 0.92
N ARG A 142 16.64 11.37 2.22
CA ARG A 142 16.88 10.14 3.01
C ARG A 142 15.63 9.27 3.08
N ALA A 143 14.48 9.87 3.38
CA ALA A 143 13.22 9.15 3.47
C ALA A 143 12.80 8.63 2.09
N THR A 144 12.93 9.45 1.04
CA THR A 144 12.59 9.07 -0.33
C THR A 144 13.46 7.93 -0.84
N VAL A 145 14.78 7.95 -0.61
CA VAL A 145 15.69 6.88 -1.05
C VAL A 145 15.42 5.56 -0.29
N MET A 146 15.13 5.64 1.01
CA MET A 146 14.82 4.45 1.80
C MET A 146 13.45 3.85 1.44
N MET A 147 12.42 4.67 1.18
CA MET A 147 11.08 4.18 0.86
C MET A 147 10.92 3.77 -0.61
N GLY A 148 11.44 4.59 -1.53
CA GLY A 148 11.28 4.37 -2.97
C GLY A 148 12.18 3.24 -3.49
N PRO A 149 13.46 3.50 -3.76
CA PRO A 149 14.37 2.46 -4.24
C PRO A 149 14.48 1.24 -3.31
N VAL A 150 14.75 1.44 -2.02
CA VAL A 150 15.00 0.31 -1.10
C VAL A 150 13.71 -0.39 -0.70
N GLY A 151 12.68 0.34 -0.28
CA GLY A 151 11.40 -0.28 0.09
C GLY A 151 10.65 -0.86 -1.11
N THR A 152 10.50 -0.08 -2.17
CA THR A 152 9.60 -0.43 -3.28
C THR A 152 10.31 -1.25 -4.35
N ILE A 153 11.45 -0.79 -4.89
CA ILE A 153 12.11 -1.50 -6.01
C ILE A 153 12.68 -2.84 -5.54
N PHE A 154 13.48 -2.85 -4.48
CA PHE A 154 14.04 -4.11 -3.97
C PHE A 154 12.95 -5.06 -3.47
N GLY A 155 11.95 -4.55 -2.73
CA GLY A 155 10.83 -5.35 -2.26
C GLY A 155 10.08 -6.02 -3.41
N MET A 156 9.69 -5.24 -4.42
CA MET A 156 9.00 -5.75 -5.61
C MET A 156 9.86 -6.74 -6.41
N CYS A 157 11.15 -6.46 -6.59
CA CYS A 157 12.10 -7.36 -7.24
C CYS A 157 12.21 -8.70 -6.53
N CYS A 158 12.30 -8.68 -5.20
CA CYS A 158 12.36 -9.88 -4.37
C CYS A 158 11.06 -10.70 -4.52
N TYR A 159 9.90 -10.04 -4.42
CA TYR A 159 8.60 -10.70 -4.57
C TYR A 159 8.46 -11.44 -5.91
N ILE A 160 8.82 -10.78 -7.01
CA ILE A 160 8.68 -11.36 -8.35
C ILE A 160 9.74 -12.43 -8.62
N ALA A 161 10.92 -12.32 -7.99
CA ALA A 161 11.94 -13.37 -8.06
C ALA A 161 11.45 -14.65 -7.34
N VAL A 162 10.82 -14.49 -6.17
CA VAL A 162 10.29 -15.60 -5.36
C VAL A 162 9.12 -16.30 -6.03
N MET A 163 8.27 -15.59 -6.79
CA MET A 163 7.16 -16.18 -7.56
C MET A 163 7.60 -17.21 -8.62
N LYS A 164 8.90 -17.26 -8.97
CA LYS A 164 9.43 -18.33 -9.84
C LYS A 164 9.54 -19.67 -9.10
N TYR A 165 9.73 -19.63 -7.78
CA TYR A 165 10.05 -20.80 -6.96
C TYR A 165 8.87 -21.21 -6.06
N LEU A 166 8.07 -20.24 -5.62
CA LEU A 166 6.95 -20.47 -4.72
C LEU A 166 5.63 -20.22 -5.44
N ASP A 167 4.61 -20.99 -5.06
CA ASP A 167 3.24 -20.76 -5.50
C ASP A 167 2.76 -19.37 -5.05
N SER A 168 1.96 -18.73 -5.90
CA SER A 168 1.40 -17.39 -5.66
C SER A 168 0.59 -17.33 -4.37
N VAL A 169 -0.01 -18.46 -3.97
CA VAL A 169 -0.73 -18.62 -2.71
C VAL A 169 0.21 -18.44 -1.50
N VAL A 170 1.41 -19.05 -1.54
CA VAL A 170 2.40 -18.92 -0.45
C VAL A 170 2.90 -17.49 -0.37
N VAL A 171 3.13 -16.84 -1.52
CA VAL A 171 3.55 -15.43 -1.57
C VAL A 171 2.49 -14.49 -1.00
N SER A 172 1.21 -14.70 -1.32
CA SER A 172 0.09 -13.92 -0.77
C SER A 172 -0.02 -14.08 0.75
N VAL A 173 0.18 -15.28 1.26
CA VAL A 173 0.21 -15.55 2.70
C VAL A 173 1.39 -14.86 3.40
N ALA A 174 2.57 -14.84 2.77
CA ALA A 174 3.72 -14.12 3.32
C ALA A 174 3.45 -12.61 3.43
N MET A 175 2.71 -12.01 2.49
CA MET A 175 2.30 -10.60 2.55
C MET A 175 1.43 -10.28 3.78
N LEU A 176 0.66 -11.25 4.31
CA LEU A 176 -0.12 -11.07 5.54
C LEU A 176 0.77 -10.91 6.79
N SER A 177 2.05 -11.28 6.71
CA SER A 177 3.02 -11.10 7.79
C SER A 177 3.70 -9.72 7.76
N GLU A 178 3.66 -9.00 6.63
CA GLU A 178 4.22 -7.66 6.47
C GLU A 178 3.72 -6.65 7.53
N PRO A 179 2.41 -6.53 7.83
CA PRO A 179 1.94 -5.59 8.86
C PRO A 179 2.50 -5.92 10.25
N PHE A 180 2.74 -7.19 10.56
CA PHE A 180 3.33 -7.60 11.84
C PHE A 180 4.79 -7.14 11.95
N VAL A 181 5.58 -7.34 10.89
CA VAL A 181 6.97 -6.85 10.83
C VAL A 181 7.00 -5.33 10.87
N GLY A 182 6.05 -4.66 10.22
CA GLY A 182 5.90 -3.20 10.27
C GLY A 182 5.66 -2.68 11.69
N VAL A 183 4.76 -3.31 12.45
CA VAL A 183 4.52 -2.95 13.86
C VAL A 183 5.75 -3.24 14.71
N ALA A 184 6.39 -4.40 14.56
CA ALA A 184 7.58 -4.76 15.34
C ALA A 184 8.73 -3.77 15.10
N THR A 185 9.02 -3.45 13.83
CA THR A 185 10.06 -2.49 13.48
C THR A 185 9.69 -1.06 13.92
N GLY A 186 8.42 -0.66 13.80
CA GLY A 186 7.94 0.64 14.27
C GLY A 186 8.09 0.83 15.78
N VAL A 187 7.85 -0.22 16.56
CA VAL A 187 8.06 -0.22 18.01
C VAL A 187 9.56 -0.18 18.35
N LEU A 188 10.40 -0.97 17.66
CA LEU A 188 11.86 -0.97 17.89
C LEU A 188 12.48 0.40 17.61
N LEU A 189 12.00 1.08 16.57
CA LEU A 189 12.42 2.44 16.20
C LEU A 189 11.75 3.53 17.04
N HIS A 190 10.92 3.17 18.02
CA HIS A 190 10.15 4.09 18.87
C HIS A 190 9.26 5.07 18.09
N VAL A 191 8.87 4.72 16.86
CA VAL A 191 7.95 5.52 16.03
C VAL A 191 6.49 5.10 16.19
N SER A 192 6.24 3.95 16.83
CA SER A 192 4.90 3.43 17.07
C SER A 192 4.77 2.81 18.46
N THR A 193 3.53 2.77 18.98
CA THR A 193 3.19 2.13 20.25
C THR A 193 2.88 0.66 20.06
N TRP A 194 3.08 -0.14 21.12
CA TRP A 194 2.70 -1.54 21.10
C TRP A 194 1.21 -1.72 20.76
N PRO A 195 0.86 -2.70 19.91
CA PRO A 195 -0.53 -2.99 19.60
C PRO A 195 -1.29 -3.34 20.88
N GLY A 196 -2.51 -2.83 21.01
CA GLY A 196 -3.41 -3.21 22.09
C GLY A 196 -3.83 -4.69 21.99
N LEU A 197 -4.61 -5.15 22.96
CA LEU A 197 -5.03 -6.57 23.07
C LEU A 197 -5.65 -7.10 21.75
N PHE A 198 -6.50 -6.30 21.09
CA PHE A 198 -7.11 -6.68 19.82
C PHE A 198 -6.10 -6.81 18.67
N GLY A 199 -5.03 -6.01 18.66
CA GLY A 199 -3.97 -6.11 17.66
C GLY A 199 -3.16 -7.41 17.82
N TRP A 200 -2.91 -7.84 19.06
CA TRP A 200 -2.29 -9.13 19.34
C TRP A 200 -3.15 -10.31 18.88
N ILE A 201 -4.45 -10.27 19.17
CA ILE A 201 -5.39 -11.31 18.72
C ILE A 201 -5.41 -11.41 17.19
N GLY A 202 -5.54 -10.26 16.49
CA GLY A 202 -5.51 -10.23 15.03
C GLY A 202 -4.19 -10.76 14.45
N SER A 203 -3.06 -10.44 15.08
CA SER A 203 -1.74 -10.92 14.65
C SER A 203 -1.62 -12.44 14.78
N VAL A 204 -2.05 -13.02 15.90
CA VAL A 204 -2.03 -14.48 16.12
C VAL A 204 -2.91 -15.20 15.11
N VAL A 205 -4.12 -14.67 14.86
CA VAL A 205 -5.05 -15.24 13.87
C VAL A 205 -4.45 -15.20 12.47
N SER A 206 -3.80 -14.09 12.08
CA SER A 206 -3.14 -13.95 10.77
C SER A 206 -2.02 -14.99 10.59
N VAL A 207 -1.12 -15.11 11.57
CA VAL A 207 -0.01 -16.09 11.54
C VAL A 207 -0.54 -17.52 11.53
N PHE A 208 -1.57 -17.82 12.30
CA PHE A 208 -2.19 -19.15 12.32
C PHE A 208 -2.84 -19.50 10.98
N GLY A 209 -3.58 -18.56 10.38
CA GLY A 209 -4.14 -18.71 9.04
C GLY A 209 -3.06 -18.95 7.98
N ALA A 210 -1.95 -18.21 8.09
CA ALA A 210 -0.79 -18.38 7.21
C ALA A 210 -0.19 -19.79 7.29
N LEU A 211 0.02 -20.31 8.51
CA LEU A 211 0.55 -21.66 8.74
C LEU A 211 -0.36 -22.74 8.14
N ILE A 212 -1.69 -22.63 8.34
CA ILE A 212 -2.65 -23.59 7.77
C ILE A 212 -2.54 -23.64 6.24
N VAL A 213 -2.47 -22.47 5.59
CA VAL A 213 -2.40 -22.41 4.12
C VAL A 213 -1.10 -23.03 3.62
N ILE A 214 0.05 -22.72 4.24
CA ILE A 214 1.35 -23.29 3.86
C ILE A 214 1.33 -24.82 3.98
N LEU A 215 0.80 -25.36 5.09
CA LEU A 215 0.66 -26.80 5.29
C LEU A 215 -0.28 -27.45 4.27
N GLY A 216 -1.37 -26.77 3.90
CA GLY A 216 -2.31 -27.23 2.87
C GLY A 216 -1.71 -27.28 1.47
N THR A 217 -0.93 -26.25 1.10
CA THR A 217 -0.27 -26.18 -0.21
C THR A 217 0.79 -27.27 -0.38
N HIS A 218 1.58 -27.56 0.67
CA HIS A 218 2.59 -28.61 0.62
C HIS A 218 1.99 -29.99 0.29
N ARG A 219 0.77 -30.27 0.76
CA ARG A 219 0.06 -31.52 0.45
C ARG A 219 -0.41 -31.61 -1.01
N LYS A 220 -0.86 -30.49 -1.58
CA LYS A 220 -1.34 -30.45 -2.98
C LYS A 220 -0.19 -30.64 -3.98
N SER A 221 0.95 -29.99 -3.75
CA SER A 221 2.13 -30.13 -4.62
C SER A 221 2.64 -31.58 -4.67
N VAL A 222 2.69 -32.27 -3.53
CA VAL A 222 3.09 -33.68 -3.46
C VAL A 222 2.09 -34.57 -4.20
N SER A 223 0.79 -34.37 -3.99
CA SER A 223 -0.24 -35.19 -4.65
C SER A 223 -0.24 -35.01 -6.18
N ALA A 224 -0.01 -33.79 -6.68
CA ALA A 224 0.07 -33.51 -8.11
C ALA A 224 1.29 -34.18 -8.78
N ILE A 225 2.44 -34.21 -8.10
CA ILE A 225 3.65 -34.91 -8.57
C ILE A 225 3.40 -36.42 -8.67
N VAL A 226 2.76 -37.01 -7.65
CA VAL A 226 2.43 -38.45 -7.64
C VAL A 226 1.46 -38.82 -8.76
N SER A 227 0.43 -37.99 -9.02
CA SER A 227 -0.50 -38.20 -10.13
C SER A 227 0.16 -38.09 -11.50
N GLN A 228 1.11 -37.17 -11.69
CA GLN A 228 1.87 -37.06 -12.94
C GLN A 228 2.81 -38.26 -13.16
N GLN A 229 3.47 -38.78 -12.11
CA GLN A 229 4.27 -40.00 -12.23
C GLN A 229 3.43 -41.22 -12.62
N GLN A 230 2.18 -41.31 -12.12
CA GLN A 230 1.27 -42.40 -12.52
C GLN A 230 0.75 -42.29 -13.96
N GLN A 231 0.74 -41.10 -14.58
CA GLN A 231 0.37 -40.95 -15.99
C GLN A 231 1.52 -41.23 -16.96
N GLN A 232 2.75 -41.32 -16.48
CA GLN A 232 3.94 -41.63 -17.29
C GLN A 232 4.34 -43.11 -17.27
N LEU A 233 3.62 -43.93 -16.49
CA LEU A 233 3.76 -45.38 -16.37
C LEU A 233 2.59 -46.07 -17.08
#